data_AF-A0A850G5Q3-F1
#
_entry.id   AF-A0A850G5Q3-F1
#
_cell.length_a   1.000
_cell.length_b   1.000
_cell.length_c   1.000
_cell.angle_alpha   90.00
_cell.angle_beta   90.00
_cell.angle_gamma   90.00
#
_symmetry.space_group_name_H-M   'P 1'
#
loop_
_entity.id
_entity.type
_entity.pdbx_description
1 polymer ?
#
loop_
_entity_poly.entity_id
_entity_poly.type
_entity_poly.pdbx_seq_one_letter_code
_entity_poly.pdbx_strand_id
1 'polypeptide(L)'
;MIRNNTLILAFALGLLLPASALASLPDLCDDVYLDEIGAPVTDSEGTRLSRFCKWTGPDAPLWADHVCCSIGASASCTATDENGRCTTGIKMWCDYGEKINGEVVCYQPFDDACDRGFCEKAPPGSTPFEYTAPLCCYAGLNNCYELSLAETCGGFFLNCHSPYSNEDGTVGCDEY
;
A
#
# COMPACT_ATOMS: atom_id res chain seq x y z
N MET A 1 -65.98 -17.38 41.26
CA MET A 1 -65.18 -16.21 40.83
C MET A 1 -63.99 -16.73 40.04
N ILE A 2 -64.00 -16.59 38.72
CA ILE A 2 -62.88 -16.99 37.84
C ILE A 2 -62.55 -15.75 37.01
N ARG A 3 -61.30 -15.28 37.13
CA ARG A 3 -60.79 -14.04 36.53
C ARG A 3 -60.50 -14.25 35.04
N ASN A 4 -60.96 -13.30 34.22
CA ASN A 4 -60.58 -13.09 32.82
C ASN A 4 -59.08 -12.81 32.70
N ASN A 5 -58.39 -13.53 31.80
CA ASN A 5 -57.05 -13.18 31.34
C ASN A 5 -57.14 -12.61 29.91
N THR A 6 -57.02 -11.29 29.81
CA THR A 6 -56.91 -10.55 28.55
C THR A 6 -55.49 -10.69 28.01
N LEU A 7 -55.34 -11.33 26.85
CA LEU A 7 -54.06 -11.41 26.13
C LEU A 7 -53.89 -10.16 25.27
N ILE A 8 -52.90 -9.32 25.56
CA ILE A 8 -52.51 -8.17 24.72
C ILE A 8 -51.43 -8.66 23.75
N LEU A 9 -51.76 -8.79 22.46
CA LEU A 9 -50.76 -8.94 21.39
C LEU A 9 -50.14 -7.56 21.10
N ALA A 10 -48.87 -7.38 21.46
CA ALA A 10 -48.08 -6.23 21.02
C ALA A 10 -47.45 -6.54 19.65
N PHE A 11 -47.91 -5.81 18.62
CA PHE A 11 -47.29 -5.77 17.30
C PHE A 11 -45.94 -5.05 17.38
N ALA A 12 -44.83 -5.79 17.32
CA ALA A 12 -43.51 -5.20 17.11
C ALA A 12 -43.29 -5.02 15.60
N LEU A 13 -43.67 -3.85 15.08
CA LEU A 13 -43.34 -3.44 13.72
C LEU A 13 -41.87 -2.98 13.71
N GLY A 14 -40.97 -3.92 13.41
CA GLY A 14 -39.55 -3.64 13.25
C GLY A 14 -39.31 -2.73 12.06
N LEU A 15 -38.91 -1.48 12.34
CA LEU A 15 -38.38 -0.53 11.35
C LEU A 15 -37.08 -1.10 10.77
N LEU A 16 -37.17 -1.71 9.58
CA LEU A 16 -36.03 -1.97 8.71
C LEU A 16 -35.53 -0.63 8.18
N LEU A 17 -34.61 0.01 8.91
CA LEU A 17 -33.80 1.08 8.34
C LEU A 17 -32.88 0.44 7.28
N PRO A 18 -32.85 0.95 6.03
CA PRO A 18 -31.81 0.55 5.11
C PRO A 18 -30.48 1.02 5.70
N ALA A 19 -29.59 0.07 6.00
CA ALA A 19 -28.20 0.40 6.27
C ALA A 19 -27.67 1.08 5.01
N SER A 20 -27.53 2.40 5.04
CA SER A 20 -26.76 3.13 4.06
C SER A 20 -25.37 2.51 4.10
N ALA A 21 -25.02 1.71 3.09
CA ALA A 21 -23.65 1.33 2.88
C ALA A 21 -22.89 2.64 2.74
N LEU A 22 -22.18 3.04 3.79
CA LEU A 22 -21.12 4.02 3.68
C LEU A 22 -20.09 3.34 2.77
N ALA A 23 -20.24 3.54 1.46
CA ALA A 23 -19.19 3.17 0.53
C ALA A 23 -17.95 3.92 1.02
N SER A 24 -16.97 3.16 1.54
CA SER A 24 -15.65 3.72 1.83
C SER A 24 -15.18 4.39 0.55
N LEU A 25 -14.65 5.60 0.67
CA LEU A 25 -14.03 6.24 -0.47
C LEU A 25 -12.91 5.33 -0.98
N PRO A 26 -12.69 5.27 -2.32
CA PRO A 26 -11.65 4.42 -2.89
C PRO A 26 -10.27 4.84 -2.36
N ASP A 27 -9.45 3.84 -2.05
CA ASP A 27 -8.04 4.04 -1.71
C ASP A 27 -7.21 4.21 -2.99
N LEU A 28 -6.24 5.15 -2.97
CA LEU A 28 -5.39 5.41 -4.13
C LEU A 28 -4.41 4.26 -4.41
N CYS A 29 -3.85 3.67 -3.35
CA CYS A 29 -2.85 2.63 -3.43
C CYS A 29 -3.45 1.25 -3.79
N ASP A 30 -4.76 1.07 -3.59
CA ASP A 30 -5.51 -0.14 -3.99
C ASP A 30 -5.64 -0.33 -5.51
N ASP A 31 -5.34 0.69 -6.33
CA ASP A 31 -5.17 0.52 -7.76
C ASP A 31 -3.77 -0.08 -8.05
N VAL A 32 -3.77 -1.29 -8.59
CA VAL A 32 -2.60 -2.17 -8.63
C VAL A 32 -2.22 -2.57 -10.05
N TYR A 33 -0.95 -2.94 -10.25
CA TYR A 33 -0.52 -3.58 -11.48
C TYR A 33 -1.21 -4.93 -11.67
N LEU A 34 -1.54 -5.23 -12.92
CA LEU A 34 -2.15 -6.49 -13.33
C LEU A 34 -1.20 -7.25 -14.26
N ASP A 35 -1.20 -8.57 -14.16
CA ASP A 35 -0.43 -9.46 -15.04
C ASP A 35 -1.12 -9.64 -16.42
N GLU A 36 -0.56 -10.51 -17.26
CA GLU A 36 -1.04 -10.78 -18.61
C GLU A 36 -2.47 -11.36 -18.68
N ILE A 37 -2.96 -11.96 -17.60
CA ILE A 37 -4.32 -12.51 -17.51
C ILE A 37 -5.28 -11.58 -16.75
N GLY A 38 -4.80 -10.40 -16.34
CA GLY A 38 -5.58 -9.39 -15.62
C GLY A 38 -5.70 -9.62 -14.11
N ALA A 39 -4.90 -10.52 -13.53
CA ALA A 39 -4.85 -10.73 -12.09
C ALA A 39 -3.87 -9.74 -11.42
N PRO A 40 -4.12 -9.32 -10.16
CA PRO A 40 -3.18 -8.47 -9.44
C PRO A 40 -1.79 -9.08 -9.34
N VAL A 41 -0.77 -8.30 -9.67
CA VAL A 41 0.63 -8.62 -9.38
C VAL A 41 0.81 -8.66 -7.87
N THR A 42 1.29 -9.80 -7.37
CA THR A 42 1.47 -10.04 -5.94
C THR A 42 2.82 -10.66 -5.63
N ASP A 43 3.23 -10.56 -4.38
CA ASP A 43 4.30 -11.36 -3.80
C ASP A 43 3.77 -12.68 -3.21
N SER A 44 4.65 -13.47 -2.60
CA SER A 44 4.31 -14.76 -1.98
C SER A 44 3.41 -14.65 -0.74
N GLU A 45 3.24 -13.47 -0.16
CA GLU A 45 2.32 -13.20 0.96
C GLU A 45 0.99 -12.60 0.50
N GLY A 46 0.85 -12.32 -0.81
CA GLY A 46 -0.34 -11.71 -1.38
C GLY A 46 -0.34 -10.18 -1.30
N THR A 47 0.77 -9.56 -0.92
CA THR A 47 0.97 -8.11 -1.00
C THR A 47 0.85 -7.70 -2.46
N ARG A 48 0.00 -6.72 -2.76
CA ARG A 48 -0.23 -6.24 -4.13
C ARG A 48 0.67 -5.07 -4.44
N LEU A 49 0.98 -4.87 -5.72
CA LEU A 49 1.85 -3.79 -6.15
C LEU A 49 1.06 -2.59 -6.66
N SER A 50 1.08 -1.47 -5.92
CA SER A 50 0.35 -0.26 -6.30
C SER A 50 0.90 0.36 -7.58
N ARG A 51 -0.01 0.82 -8.43
CA ARG A 51 0.31 1.55 -9.65
C ARG A 51 0.51 3.04 -9.43
N PHE A 52 -0.18 3.62 -8.46
CA PHE A 52 -0.20 5.07 -8.24
C PHE A 52 0.60 5.54 -7.04
N CYS A 53 0.73 4.70 -6.00
CA CYS A 53 1.52 5.05 -4.84
C CYS A 53 2.99 4.74 -5.07
N LYS A 54 3.86 5.66 -4.65
CA LYS A 54 5.30 5.47 -4.74
C LYS A 54 5.72 4.44 -3.69
N TRP A 55 6.46 3.42 -4.11
CA TRP A 55 6.98 2.41 -3.20
C TRP A 55 8.10 2.98 -2.33
N THR A 56 8.13 2.60 -1.06
CA THR A 56 9.07 3.11 -0.06
C THR A 56 9.27 2.10 1.07
N GLY A 57 10.17 2.40 2.01
CA GLY A 57 10.36 1.61 3.22
C GLY A 57 9.26 1.77 4.28
N PRO A 58 9.41 1.08 5.42
CA PRO A 58 8.36 1.01 6.44
C PRO A 58 8.11 2.34 7.16
N ASP A 59 9.07 3.27 7.10
CA ASP A 59 9.00 4.58 7.75
C ASP A 59 8.24 5.64 6.92
N ALA A 60 7.34 5.21 6.03
CA ALA A 60 6.53 6.11 5.22
C ALA A 60 5.72 7.08 6.11
N PRO A 61 5.74 8.40 5.84
CA PRO A 61 4.98 9.36 6.63
C PRO A 61 3.49 9.05 6.61
N LEU A 62 2.83 9.10 7.78
CA LEU A 62 1.38 8.91 7.86
C LEU A 62 0.67 10.15 7.34
N TRP A 63 -0.25 9.95 6.38
CA TRP A 63 -1.19 10.98 5.93
C TRP A 63 -2.57 10.74 6.56
N ALA A 64 -3.10 9.52 6.42
CA ALA A 64 -4.36 9.03 6.99
C ALA A 64 -5.55 9.98 6.80
N ASP A 65 -5.66 10.55 5.61
CA ASP A 65 -6.78 11.39 5.20
C ASP A 65 -6.97 11.32 3.69
N HIS A 66 -7.98 12.03 3.20
CA HIS A 66 -8.30 12.08 1.80
C HIS A 66 -7.40 13.05 1.05
N VAL A 67 -7.22 12.73 -0.22
CA VAL A 67 -6.52 13.54 -1.20
C VAL A 67 -7.41 13.72 -2.42
N CYS A 68 -7.11 14.76 -3.19
CA CYS A 68 -7.78 15.10 -4.43
C CYS A 68 -6.87 14.76 -5.59
N CYS A 69 -7.21 13.71 -6.32
CA CYS A 69 -6.35 13.15 -7.35
C CYS A 69 -6.95 13.32 -8.75
N SER A 70 -6.10 13.67 -9.71
CA SER A 70 -6.37 13.48 -11.13
C SER A 70 -5.72 12.16 -11.57
N ILE A 71 -6.52 11.22 -12.05
CA ILE A 71 -6.06 9.88 -12.43
C ILE A 71 -5.91 9.77 -13.95
N GLY A 72 -4.71 9.38 -14.41
CA GLY A 72 -4.40 9.08 -15.80
C GLY A 72 -3.46 7.88 -15.90
N ALA A 73 -2.36 8.02 -16.64
CA ALA A 73 -1.28 7.04 -16.61
C ALA A 73 -0.54 7.02 -15.26
N SER A 74 -0.53 8.16 -14.57
CA SER A 74 -0.11 8.35 -13.18
C SER A 74 -1.19 9.09 -12.42
N ALA A 75 -1.05 9.16 -11.09
CA ALA A 75 -1.86 10.02 -10.25
C ALA A 75 -1.09 11.31 -9.91
N SER A 76 -1.78 12.45 -9.97
CA SER A 76 -1.31 13.71 -9.38
C SER A 76 -2.32 14.13 -8.33
N CYS A 77 -1.87 14.27 -7.09
CA CYS A 77 -2.75 14.46 -5.94
C CYS A 77 -2.40 15.73 -5.17
N THR A 78 -3.42 16.32 -4.56
CA THR A 78 -3.31 17.48 -3.67
C THR A 78 -4.11 17.23 -2.39
N ALA A 79 -3.82 17.98 -1.34
CA ALA A 79 -4.62 17.92 -0.13
C ALA A 79 -6.05 18.43 -0.40
N THR A 80 -7.03 17.90 0.33
CA THR A 80 -8.37 18.49 0.35
C THR A 80 -8.35 19.91 0.93
N ASP A 81 -9.41 20.68 0.66
CA ASP A 81 -9.60 21.96 1.35
C ASP A 81 -9.86 21.78 2.86
N GLU A 82 -9.99 22.90 3.58
CA GLU A 82 -10.25 22.92 5.04
C GLU A 82 -11.55 22.21 5.45
N ASN A 83 -12.46 21.94 4.51
CA ASN A 83 -13.72 21.23 4.72
C ASN A 83 -13.65 19.78 4.22
N GLY A 84 -12.46 19.28 3.86
CA GLY A 84 -12.27 17.92 3.35
C GLY A 84 -12.83 17.73 1.94
N ARG A 85 -12.93 18.78 1.11
CA ARG A 85 -13.49 18.70 -0.26
C ARG A 85 -12.41 18.80 -1.31
N CYS A 86 -12.73 18.23 -2.48
CA CYS A 86 -11.94 18.40 -3.69
C CYS A 86 -12.51 19.53 -4.55
N THR A 87 -11.68 20.53 -4.81
CA THR A 87 -11.97 21.59 -5.78
C THR A 87 -11.81 21.09 -7.21
N THR A 88 -10.87 20.16 -7.41
CA THR A 88 -10.62 19.42 -8.66
C THR A 88 -10.28 17.96 -8.35
N GLY A 89 -10.44 17.08 -9.33
CA GLY A 89 -10.12 15.66 -9.20
C GLY A 89 -11.16 14.85 -8.42
N ILE A 90 -10.83 13.59 -8.18
CA ILE A 90 -11.62 12.65 -7.39
C ILE A 90 -11.04 12.54 -5.98
N LYS A 91 -11.92 12.42 -5.00
CA LYS A 91 -11.54 12.24 -3.60
C LYS A 91 -11.17 10.78 -3.36
N MET A 92 -9.92 10.55 -2.97
CA MET A 92 -9.34 9.22 -2.70
C MET A 92 -8.80 9.19 -1.27
N TRP A 93 -8.72 8.01 -0.66
CA TRP A 93 -8.00 7.81 0.60
C TRP A 93 -6.50 7.61 0.34
N CYS A 94 -5.67 8.04 1.29
CA CYS A 94 -4.22 7.92 1.28
C CYS A 94 -3.74 7.65 2.71
N ASP A 95 -3.35 6.41 3.00
CA ASP A 95 -2.87 6.03 4.34
C ASP A 95 -1.52 6.68 4.64
N TYR A 96 -0.57 6.53 3.73
CA TYR A 96 0.78 7.07 3.85
C TYR A 96 1.03 8.09 2.76
N GLY A 97 1.59 9.23 3.13
CA GLY A 97 1.90 10.27 2.18
C GLY A 97 2.48 11.51 2.84
N GLU A 98 3.06 12.36 2.01
CA GLU A 98 3.58 13.65 2.47
C GLU A 98 3.32 14.74 1.42
N LYS A 99 3.31 15.99 1.88
CA LYS A 99 3.13 17.14 1.00
C LYS A 99 4.47 17.69 0.56
N ILE A 100 4.77 17.60 -0.74
CA ILE A 100 6.00 18.10 -1.35
C ILE A 100 5.62 19.15 -2.39
N ASN A 101 6.13 20.38 -2.25
CA ASN A 101 5.93 21.47 -3.21
C ASN A 101 4.45 21.75 -3.59
N GLY A 102 3.51 21.47 -2.69
CA GLY A 102 2.07 21.71 -2.90
C GLY A 102 1.29 20.46 -3.34
N GLU A 103 1.97 19.43 -3.82
CA GLU A 103 1.38 18.14 -4.16
C GLU A 103 1.46 17.16 -2.98
N VAL A 104 0.57 16.20 -2.94
CA VAL A 104 0.63 15.08 -1.99
C VAL A 104 1.12 13.85 -2.74
N VAL A 105 2.23 13.29 -2.28
CA VAL A 105 2.75 12.00 -2.77
C VAL A 105 2.25 10.93 -1.80
N CYS A 106 1.44 10.01 -2.29
CA CYS A 106 1.02 8.84 -1.51
C CYS A 106 2.01 7.70 -1.68
N TYR A 107 2.20 6.95 -0.61
CA TYR A 107 3.22 5.94 -0.48
C TYR A 107 2.62 4.56 -0.23
N GLN A 108 3.26 3.55 -0.80
CA GLN A 108 3.08 2.16 -0.41
C GLN A 108 4.34 1.71 0.34
N PRO A 109 4.29 1.55 1.67
CA PRO A 109 5.41 1.03 2.42
C PRO A 109 5.58 -0.48 2.18
N PHE A 110 6.83 -0.92 2.09
CA PHE A 110 7.23 -2.32 2.21
C PHE A 110 8.05 -2.54 3.48
N ASP A 111 8.03 -3.78 3.97
CA ASP A 111 8.85 -4.19 5.10
C ASP A 111 10.35 -3.98 4.80
N ASP A 112 11.12 -3.71 5.84
CA ASP A 112 12.57 -3.60 5.72
C ASP A 112 13.23 -4.96 5.43
N ALA A 113 14.15 -4.98 4.48
CA ALA A 113 14.86 -6.19 4.08
C ALA A 113 15.73 -6.76 5.22
N CYS A 114 16.33 -5.92 6.05
CA CYS A 114 17.16 -6.32 7.18
C CYS A 114 16.31 -6.96 8.29
N ASP A 115 15.14 -6.38 8.58
CA ASP A 115 14.20 -6.95 9.56
C ASP A 115 13.70 -8.34 9.13
N ARG A 116 13.70 -8.61 7.82
CA ARG A 116 13.35 -9.90 7.22
C ARG A 116 14.56 -10.84 7.05
N GLY A 117 15.76 -10.42 7.46
CA GLY A 117 16.96 -11.24 7.45
C GLY A 117 17.70 -11.33 6.11
N PHE A 118 17.46 -10.39 5.20
CA PHE A 118 18.11 -10.32 3.88
C PHE A 118 19.31 -9.37 3.83
N CYS A 119 19.63 -8.70 4.93
CA CYS A 119 20.81 -7.85 4.98
C CYS A 119 22.06 -8.64 5.35
N GLU A 120 23.15 -8.28 4.70
CA GLU A 120 24.48 -8.78 4.97
C GLU A 120 25.46 -7.62 4.77
N LYS A 121 26.61 -7.70 5.44
CA LYS A 121 27.66 -6.72 5.23
C LYS A 121 28.12 -6.72 3.77
N ALA A 122 28.10 -5.54 3.15
CA ALA A 122 28.55 -5.36 1.79
C ALA A 122 29.98 -5.90 1.59
N PRO A 123 30.22 -6.69 0.52
CA PRO A 123 31.55 -7.21 0.22
C PRO A 123 32.60 -6.10 0.04
N PRO A 124 33.88 -6.35 0.38
CA PRO A 124 34.94 -5.39 0.14
C PRO A 124 35.00 -4.97 -1.33
N GLY A 125 34.90 -3.66 -1.59
CA GLY A 125 34.91 -3.10 -2.95
C GLY A 125 33.51 -2.85 -3.54
N SER A 126 32.45 -3.38 -2.92
CA SER A 126 31.08 -2.95 -3.21
C SER A 126 30.88 -1.53 -2.68
N THR A 127 30.15 -0.70 -3.44
CA THR A 127 29.74 0.64 -3.01
C THR A 127 28.23 0.64 -2.88
N PRO A 128 27.68 0.56 -1.65
CA PRO A 128 26.26 0.72 -1.43
C PRO A 128 25.78 2.07 -1.98
N PHE A 129 24.58 2.06 -2.55
CA PHE A 129 23.97 3.27 -3.06
C PHE A 129 23.30 4.06 -1.92
N GLU A 130 23.27 5.38 -2.07
CA GLU A 130 22.62 6.31 -1.13
C GLU A 130 21.12 6.52 -1.47
N TYR A 131 20.42 5.46 -1.88
CA TYR A 131 18.98 5.50 -2.13
C TYR A 131 18.30 4.21 -1.69
N THR A 132 17.00 4.27 -1.41
CA THR A 132 16.24 3.06 -1.07
C THR A 132 15.73 2.34 -2.32
N ALA A 133 15.90 1.03 -2.39
CA ALA A 133 15.39 0.21 -3.49
C ALA A 133 14.25 -0.71 -3.00
N PRO A 134 13.09 -0.73 -3.68
CA PRO A 134 12.14 -1.82 -3.55
C PRO A 134 12.71 -3.07 -4.20
N LEU A 135 12.62 -4.21 -3.51
CA LEU A 135 13.23 -5.48 -3.90
C LEU A 135 12.18 -6.59 -3.96
N CYS A 136 12.44 -7.58 -4.82
CA CYS A 136 11.85 -8.91 -4.75
C CYS A 136 12.88 -9.89 -4.16
N CYS A 137 12.63 -10.41 -2.96
CA CYS A 137 13.59 -11.22 -2.20
C CYS A 137 13.12 -12.66 -1.97
N TYR A 138 13.99 -13.64 -2.23
CA TYR A 138 13.69 -15.07 -2.12
C TYR A 138 14.37 -15.71 -0.89
N ALA A 139 13.61 -15.97 0.18
CA ALA A 139 14.17 -16.49 1.45
C ALA A 139 14.96 -17.80 1.30
N GLY A 140 14.60 -18.67 0.35
CA GLY A 140 15.31 -19.93 0.13
C GLY A 140 16.68 -19.79 -0.55
N LEU A 141 16.94 -18.65 -1.20
CA LEU A 141 18.17 -18.37 -1.95
C LEU A 141 19.02 -17.28 -1.31
N ASN A 142 18.46 -16.51 -0.36
CA ASN A 142 19.03 -15.29 0.17
C ASN A 142 19.44 -14.28 -0.93
N ASN A 143 18.69 -14.27 -2.03
CA ASN A 143 18.95 -13.40 -3.17
C ASN A 143 17.76 -12.44 -3.34
N CYS A 144 18.08 -11.18 -3.65
CA CYS A 144 17.10 -10.18 -4.03
C CYS A 144 17.40 -9.64 -5.43
N TYR A 145 16.36 -9.11 -6.07
CA TYR A 145 16.45 -8.35 -7.31
C TYR A 145 15.68 -7.05 -7.13
N GLU A 146 16.10 -5.98 -7.81
CA GLU A 146 15.31 -4.75 -7.81
C GLU A 146 13.94 -5.01 -8.43
N LEU A 147 12.89 -4.48 -7.80
CA LEU A 147 11.53 -4.74 -8.22
C LEU A 147 11.19 -3.95 -9.49
N SER A 148 10.85 -4.66 -10.57
CA SER A 148 10.37 -4.03 -11.81
C SER A 148 8.87 -3.73 -11.77
N LEU A 149 8.44 -2.77 -12.60
CA LEU A 149 7.02 -2.49 -12.80
C LEU A 149 6.29 -3.71 -13.37
N ALA A 150 5.13 -4.03 -12.80
CA ALA A 150 4.25 -5.12 -13.23
C ALA A 150 4.89 -6.54 -13.24
N GLU A 151 6.00 -6.73 -12.52
CA GLU A 151 6.65 -8.04 -12.41
C GLU A 151 6.15 -8.79 -11.18
N THR A 152 5.76 -10.05 -11.36
CA THR A 152 5.37 -10.93 -10.25
C THR A 152 6.60 -11.33 -9.45
N CYS A 153 6.53 -11.19 -8.13
CA CYS A 153 7.59 -11.65 -7.24
C CYS A 153 7.20 -13.00 -6.64
N GLY A 154 7.96 -14.05 -6.96
CA GLY A 154 7.80 -15.34 -6.29
C GLY A 154 8.30 -15.36 -4.84
N GLY A 155 8.88 -14.24 -4.38
CA GLY A 155 9.41 -14.00 -3.04
C GLY A 155 8.61 -12.97 -2.27
N PHE A 156 9.27 -12.06 -1.56
CA PHE A 156 8.65 -10.98 -0.77
C PHE A 156 8.95 -9.61 -1.40
N PHE A 157 7.98 -8.70 -1.38
CA PHE A 157 8.25 -7.29 -1.65
C PHE A 157 8.83 -6.63 -0.40
N LEU A 158 10.10 -6.24 -0.47
CA LEU A 158 10.83 -5.62 0.63
C LEU A 158 11.42 -4.28 0.17
N ASN A 159 11.86 -3.46 1.12
CA ASN A 159 12.62 -2.26 0.84
C ASN A 159 14.01 -2.36 1.47
N CYS A 160 15.03 -1.98 0.70
CA CYS A 160 16.40 -1.89 1.17
C CYS A 160 16.86 -0.44 1.21
N HIS A 161 17.46 0.02 2.32
CA HIS A 161 17.92 1.40 2.46
C HIS A 161 19.32 1.65 1.87
N SER A 162 20.22 0.66 1.88
CA SER A 162 21.52 0.69 1.17
C SER A 162 21.68 -0.52 0.25
N PRO A 163 21.08 -0.50 -0.94
CA PRO A 163 21.26 -1.55 -1.91
C PRO A 163 22.67 -1.50 -2.49
N TYR A 164 23.22 -2.66 -2.86
CA TYR A 164 24.41 -2.77 -3.69
C TYR A 164 24.24 -3.86 -4.74
N SER A 165 24.90 -3.73 -5.88
CA SER A 165 24.83 -4.72 -6.95
C SER A 165 25.90 -5.80 -6.78
N ASN A 166 25.50 -7.06 -6.95
CA ASN A 166 26.40 -8.20 -7.03
C ASN A 166 26.82 -8.49 -8.49
N GLU A 167 27.93 -9.22 -8.67
CA GLU A 167 28.44 -9.57 -10.00
C GLU A 167 27.50 -10.50 -10.79
N ASP A 168 26.65 -11.25 -10.08
CA ASP A 168 25.65 -12.16 -10.66
C ASP A 168 24.33 -11.47 -11.05
N GLY A 169 24.24 -10.14 -10.86
CA GLY A 169 23.06 -9.34 -11.17
C GLY A 169 22.00 -9.31 -10.06
N THR A 170 22.23 -9.96 -8.92
CA THR A 170 21.41 -9.79 -7.73
C THR A 170 21.71 -8.45 -7.04
N VAL A 171 20.80 -8.04 -6.17
CA VAL A 171 20.95 -6.87 -5.29
C VAL A 171 21.10 -7.38 -3.87
N GLY A 172 22.18 -6.98 -3.20
CA GLY A 172 22.33 -7.14 -1.76
C GLY A 172 21.85 -5.91 -1.00
N CYS A 173 21.60 -6.05 0.29
CA CYS A 173 21.23 -4.97 1.17
C CYS A 173 22.21 -4.86 2.33
N ASP A 174 22.88 -3.73 2.48
CA ASP A 174 23.92 -3.55 3.50
C ASP A 174 23.31 -3.39 4.90
N GLU A 175 23.86 -4.13 5.87
CA GLU A 175 23.59 -3.90 7.29
C GLU A 175 24.43 -2.69 7.76
N TYR A 176 23.77 -1.62 8.18
CA TYR A 176 24.45 -0.41 8.67
C TYR A 176 25.22 -0.63 9.98
#